data_AF-A0A6C0BUX7-F1
#
_entry.id   AF-A0A6C0BUX7-F1
#
_cell.length_a   1.000
_cell.length_b   1.000
_cell.length_c   1.000
_cell.angle_alpha   90.00
_cell.angle_beta   90.00
_cell.angle_gamma   90.00
#
_symmetry.space_group_name_H-M   'P 1'
#
loop_
_entity.id
_entity.type
_entity.pdbx_description
1 polymer ?
#
loop_
_entity_poly.entity_id
_entity_poly.type
_entity_poly.pdbx_seq_one_letter_code
_entity_poly.pdbx_strand_id
1 'polypeptide(L)'
;MTYWFHLLIIKAGVGFKKKLIYIFYNIKKTIKLMPRQKVLEKQEDQKETQKEDQKEDQKETQKEKMFNHGETQTTEEKKKSSNGMLQTVYEYVKSATNTTIPVLKWLYFISKVYIIWITIHYISCQLYVHFCVPSGIMGYLISPLLVSSPHCKALRWAFYNGGNIIDNMWNYLGIWCSTQLLKIE
;
A
#
# COMPACT_ATOMS: atom_id res chain seq x y z
N MET A 1 -35.02 -12.24 -17.99
CA MET A 1 -34.32 -11.22 -17.18
C MET A 1 -33.06 -11.72 -16.45
N THR A 2 -32.95 -13.00 -16.09
CA THR A 2 -31.77 -13.58 -15.40
C THR A 2 -30.48 -13.57 -16.24
N TYR A 3 -30.57 -13.76 -17.56
CA TYR A 3 -29.40 -13.76 -18.46
C TYR A 3 -28.69 -12.41 -18.53
N TRP A 4 -29.42 -11.30 -18.43
CA TRP A 4 -28.83 -9.96 -18.43
C TRP A 4 -28.02 -9.68 -17.17
N PHE A 5 -28.51 -10.09 -16.00
CA PHE A 5 -27.79 -9.94 -14.74
C PHE A 5 -26.54 -10.84 -14.69
N HIS A 6 -26.65 -12.07 -15.23
CA HIS A 6 -25.50 -12.97 -15.38
C HIS A 6 -24.44 -12.40 -16.35
N LEU A 7 -24.85 -11.80 -17.47
CA LEU A 7 -23.93 -11.14 -18.40
C LEU A 7 -23.28 -9.89 -17.79
N LEU A 8 -23.99 -9.16 -16.93
CA LEU A 8 -23.51 -7.94 -16.29
C LEU A 8 -22.51 -8.27 -15.18
N ILE A 9 -22.75 -9.33 -14.39
CA ILE A 9 -21.79 -9.87 -13.42
C ILE A 9 -20.59 -10.50 -14.12
N ILE A 10 -20.76 -11.21 -15.23
CA ILE A 10 -19.64 -11.76 -16.02
C ILE A 10 -18.84 -10.62 -16.65
N LYS A 11 -19.47 -9.59 -17.21
CA LYS A 11 -18.75 -8.42 -17.76
C LYS A 11 -18.03 -7.62 -16.67
N ALA A 12 -18.65 -7.42 -15.51
CA ALA A 12 -18.01 -6.78 -14.37
C ALA A 12 -16.84 -7.62 -13.82
N GLY A 13 -17.02 -8.94 -13.72
CA GLY A 13 -16.00 -9.88 -13.25
C GLY A 13 -14.84 -10.04 -14.23
N VAL A 14 -15.11 -10.10 -15.54
CA VAL A 14 -14.08 -10.17 -16.59
C VAL A 14 -13.33 -8.84 -16.72
N GLY A 15 -14.03 -7.71 -16.63
CA GLY A 15 -13.40 -6.39 -16.57
C GLY A 15 -12.51 -6.21 -15.35
N PHE A 16 -12.96 -6.68 -14.18
CA PHE A 16 -12.18 -6.67 -12.95
C PHE A 16 -10.98 -7.61 -13.01
N LYS A 17 -11.13 -8.83 -13.57
CA LYS A 17 -10.00 -9.76 -13.81
C LYS A 17 -8.96 -9.15 -14.73
N LYS A 18 -9.35 -8.49 -15.84
CA LYS A 18 -8.39 -7.83 -16.74
C LYS A 18 -7.67 -6.68 -16.05
N LYS A 19 -8.38 -5.88 -15.24
CA LYS A 19 -7.78 -4.77 -14.47
C LYS A 19 -6.85 -5.27 -13.37
N LEU A 20 -7.21 -6.36 -12.69
CA LEU A 20 -6.36 -7.05 -11.71
C LEU A 20 -5.11 -7.64 -12.36
N ILE A 21 -5.25 -8.36 -13.48
CA ILE A 21 -4.12 -8.92 -14.22
C ILE A 21 -3.19 -7.80 -14.68
N TYR A 22 -3.73 -6.69 -15.17
CA TYR A 22 -2.93 -5.51 -15.54
C TYR A 22 -2.22 -4.89 -14.33
N ILE A 23 -2.89 -4.79 -13.19
CA ILE A 23 -2.29 -4.31 -11.93
C ILE A 23 -1.18 -5.26 -11.46
N PHE A 24 -1.42 -6.58 -11.43
CA PHE A 24 -0.43 -7.58 -11.06
C PHE A 24 0.76 -7.61 -12.03
N TYR A 25 0.51 -7.44 -13.33
CA TYR A 25 1.54 -7.32 -14.35
C TYR A 25 2.40 -6.08 -14.14
N ASN A 26 1.77 -4.92 -13.87
CA ASN A 26 2.50 -3.69 -13.55
C ASN A 26 3.28 -3.83 -12.22
N ILE A 27 2.70 -4.44 -11.18
CA ILE A 27 3.40 -4.68 -9.90
C ILE A 27 4.61 -5.58 -10.12
N LYS A 28 4.47 -6.69 -10.85
CA LYS A 28 5.59 -7.61 -11.14
C LYS A 28 6.66 -6.91 -11.99
N LYS A 29 6.26 -6.04 -12.91
CA LYS A 29 7.17 -5.21 -13.72
C LYS A 29 7.90 -4.17 -12.86
N THR A 30 7.23 -3.49 -11.94
CA THR A 30 7.84 -2.51 -11.02
C THR A 30 8.78 -3.17 -10.02
N ILE A 31 8.43 -4.36 -9.49
CA ILE A 31 9.32 -5.14 -8.61
C ILE A 31 10.55 -5.64 -9.39
N LYS A 32 10.38 -6.08 -10.64
CA LYS A 32 11.49 -6.55 -11.49
C LYS A 32 12.41 -5.42 -11.98
N LEU A 33 11.93 -4.17 -11.97
CA LEU A 33 12.68 -2.99 -12.40
C LEU A 33 13.33 -2.22 -11.25
N MET A 34 13.27 -2.69 -10.01
CA MET A 34 14.10 -2.14 -8.93
C MET A 34 15.56 -2.57 -9.17
N PRO A 35 16.45 -1.70 -9.66
CA PRO A 35 17.83 -2.08 -9.91
C PRO A 35 18.54 -1.99 -8.58
N ARG A 36 18.94 -3.14 -8.05
CA ARG A 36 19.78 -3.28 -6.85
C ARG A 36 21.17 -2.61 -6.98
N GLN A 37 21.47 -1.98 -8.12
CA GLN A 37 22.80 -1.42 -8.44
C GLN A 37 22.92 0.11 -8.34
N LYS A 38 21.83 0.89 -8.29
CA LYS A 38 21.95 2.37 -8.26
C LYS A 38 22.42 2.97 -6.93
N VAL A 39 22.67 2.13 -5.92
CA VAL A 39 23.22 2.57 -4.63
C VAL A 39 24.75 2.65 -4.66
N LEU A 40 25.42 1.91 -5.56
CA LEU A 40 26.89 1.91 -5.63
C LEU A 40 27.44 3.03 -6.51
N GLU A 41 26.80 3.33 -7.64
CA GLU A 41 27.31 4.34 -8.59
C GLU A 41 27.17 5.77 -8.05
N LYS A 42 26.13 6.06 -7.26
CA LYS A 42 25.92 7.38 -6.64
C LYS A 42 26.90 7.67 -5.48
N GLN A 43 27.67 6.67 -5.02
CA GLN A 43 28.71 6.87 -4.00
C GLN A 43 30.07 7.28 -4.61
N GLU A 44 30.32 7.05 -5.90
CA GLU A 44 31.56 7.48 -6.55
C GLU A 44 31.49 8.96 -6.98
N ASP A 45 30.36 9.40 -7.54
CA ASP A 45 30.18 10.80 -7.98
C ASP A 45 30.26 11.82 -6.82
N GLN A 46 29.80 11.45 -5.61
CA GLN A 46 29.88 12.34 -4.45
C GLN A 46 31.28 12.44 -3.84
N LYS A 47 32.18 11.51 -4.18
CA LYS A 47 33.55 11.48 -3.66
C LYS A 47 34.51 12.35 -4.46
N GLU A 48 34.18 12.66 -5.72
CA GLU A 48 34.96 13.59 -6.56
C GLU A 48 34.60 15.06 -6.29
N THR A 49 33.33 15.41 -6.11
CA THR A 49 32.94 16.81 -5.83
C THR A 49 33.45 17.34 -4.49
N GLN A 50 33.61 16.49 -3.47
CA GLN A 50 34.17 16.92 -2.16
C GLN A 50 35.68 17.19 -2.18
N LYS A 51 36.40 16.81 -3.24
CA LYS A 51 37.85 17.06 -3.35
C LYS A 51 38.20 18.40 -4.01
N GLU A 52 37.28 19.03 -4.72
CA GLU A 52 37.54 20.33 -5.36
C GLU A 52 37.24 21.51 -4.41
N ASP A 53 36.19 21.44 -3.58
CA ASP A 53 35.83 22.53 -2.66
C ASP A 53 36.84 22.72 -1.50
N GLN A 54 37.63 21.70 -1.15
CA GLN A 54 38.66 21.82 -0.10
C GLN A 54 39.94 22.54 -0.54
N LYS A 55 40.11 22.84 -1.84
CA LYS A 55 41.29 23.55 -2.34
C LYS A 55 41.14 25.07 -2.44
N GLU A 56 39.92 25.60 -2.35
CA GLU A 56 39.70 27.06 -2.47
C GLU A 56 39.69 27.78 -1.09
N ASP A 57 39.22 27.14 -0.03
CA ASP A 57 39.12 27.73 1.33
C ASP A 57 40.48 27.93 2.05
N GLN A 58 41.55 27.29 1.59
CA GLN A 58 42.89 27.49 2.19
C GLN A 58 43.58 28.79 1.72
N LYS A 59 43.03 29.51 0.72
CA LYS A 59 43.65 30.74 0.22
C LYS A 59 43.13 32.03 0.87
N GLU A 60 41.97 32.01 1.54
CA GLU A 60 41.38 33.20 2.15
C GLU A 60 41.71 33.37 3.65
N THR A 61 42.05 32.28 4.34
CA THR A 61 42.26 32.28 5.81
C THR A 61 43.55 32.98 6.28
N GLN A 62 44.46 33.39 5.38
CA GLN A 62 45.67 34.13 5.78
C GLN A 62 45.53 35.67 5.75
N LYS A 63 44.44 36.24 5.21
CA LYS A 63 44.34 37.70 5.05
C LYS A 63 43.52 38.42 6.13
N GLU A 64 42.80 37.70 6.98
CA GLU A 64 41.80 38.30 7.89
C GLU A 64 42.19 38.35 9.37
N LYS A 65 43.42 37.94 9.74
CA LYS A 65 43.89 37.93 11.14
C LYS A 65 44.60 39.20 11.60
N MET A 66 44.31 40.36 11.02
CA MET A 66 44.91 41.64 11.47
C MET A 66 43.92 42.77 11.77
N PHE A 67 42.61 42.56 11.74
CA PHE A 67 41.69 43.66 12.04
C PHE A 67 40.31 43.18 12.52
N ASN A 68 40.20 42.87 13.81
CA ASN A 68 39.19 43.49 14.67
C ASN A 68 39.15 42.80 16.04
N HIS A 69 39.52 43.60 17.03
CA HIS A 69 39.16 43.47 18.42
C HIS A 69 37.83 44.22 18.60
N GLY A 70 36.81 43.57 19.15
CA GLY A 70 35.56 44.25 19.51
C GLY A 70 34.34 43.37 19.30
N GLU A 71 33.86 42.79 20.41
CA GLU A 71 32.47 42.43 20.71
C GLU A 71 31.59 41.92 19.56
N THR A 72 31.32 40.60 19.58
CA THR A 72 29.98 39.99 19.62
C THR A 72 30.14 38.50 19.27
N GLN A 73 30.66 37.71 20.21
CA GLN A 73 30.80 36.26 20.07
C GLN A 73 29.94 35.55 21.11
N THR A 74 28.62 35.51 20.90
CA THR A 74 27.77 34.59 21.66
C THR A 74 26.54 34.08 20.89
N THR A 75 26.23 34.61 19.70
CA THR A 75 24.94 34.34 19.04
C THR A 75 25.03 33.53 17.74
N GLU A 76 26.19 33.50 17.07
CA GLU A 76 26.30 32.90 15.72
C GLU A 76 26.60 31.39 15.69
N GLU A 77 27.35 30.85 16.65
CA GLU A 77 27.71 29.41 16.65
C GLU A 77 26.50 28.49 16.83
N LYS A 78 25.42 28.96 17.47
CA LYS A 78 24.23 28.14 17.73
C LYS A 78 23.36 27.90 16.49
N LYS A 79 23.43 28.77 15.47
CA LYS A 79 22.62 28.66 14.24
C LYS A 79 23.20 27.68 13.21
N LYS A 80 24.53 27.57 13.12
CA LYS A 80 25.22 26.71 12.13
C LYS A 80 25.10 25.22 12.49
N SER A 81 25.16 24.89 13.78
CA SER A 81 24.99 23.52 14.29
C SER A 81 23.55 22.99 14.10
N SER A 82 22.54 23.85 14.26
CA SER A 82 21.13 23.48 14.08
C SER A 82 20.73 23.17 12.63
N ASN A 83 21.38 23.81 11.64
CA ASN A 83 21.09 23.56 10.22
C ASN A 83 21.63 22.22 9.72
N GLY A 84 22.75 21.74 10.26
CA GLY A 84 23.34 20.45 9.88
C GLY A 84 22.46 19.27 10.27
N MET A 85 21.91 19.28 11.49
CA MET A 85 21.05 18.20 11.99
C MET A 85 19.70 18.14 11.24
N LEU A 86 19.10 19.31 10.94
CA LEU A 86 17.84 19.36 10.21
C LEU A 86 17.98 18.88 8.75
N GLN A 87 19.12 19.13 8.10
CA GLN A 87 19.37 18.59 6.75
C GLN A 87 19.48 17.07 6.74
N THR A 88 20.13 16.46 7.75
CA THR A 88 20.22 14.99 7.84
C THR A 88 18.86 14.36 8.08
N VAL A 89 18.04 14.97 8.95
CA VAL A 89 16.66 14.52 9.22
C VAL A 89 15.79 14.68 7.97
N TYR A 90 15.91 15.78 7.24
CA TYR A 90 15.11 16.02 6.02
C TYR A 90 15.41 14.99 4.93
N GLU A 91 16.68 14.70 4.64
CA GLU A 91 17.05 13.71 3.62
C GLU A 91 16.61 12.28 4.02
N TYR A 92 16.67 11.94 5.31
CA TYR A 92 16.16 10.66 5.81
C TYR A 92 14.63 10.57 5.69
N VAL A 93 13.91 11.63 6.10
CA VAL A 93 12.44 11.69 6.00
C VAL A 93 11.98 11.66 4.55
N LYS A 94 12.66 12.38 3.65
CA LYS A 94 12.39 12.40 2.20
C LYS A 94 12.64 11.03 1.55
N SER A 95 13.69 10.32 1.98
CA SER A 95 13.98 8.95 1.52
C SER A 95 12.88 7.98 1.97
N ALA A 96 12.51 8.01 3.26
CA ALA A 96 11.45 7.17 3.81
C ALA A 96 10.09 7.43 3.15
N THR A 97 9.70 8.70 3.01
CA THR A 97 8.39 9.08 2.43
C THR A 97 8.20 8.59 1.00
N ASN A 98 9.24 8.65 0.15
CA ASN A 98 9.14 8.19 -1.24
C ASN A 98 8.85 6.69 -1.36
N THR A 99 9.26 5.87 -0.38
CA THR A 99 8.94 4.43 -0.33
C THR A 99 7.61 4.16 0.38
N THR A 100 7.26 4.93 1.41
CA THR A 100 6.02 4.71 2.17
C THR A 100 4.75 5.12 1.42
N ILE A 101 4.79 6.22 0.67
CA ILE A 101 3.63 6.74 -0.10
C ILE A 101 3.04 5.71 -1.07
N PRO A 102 3.82 5.02 -1.94
CA PRO A 102 3.25 4.04 -2.87
C PRO A 102 2.62 2.84 -2.15
N VAL A 103 3.21 2.38 -1.03
CA VAL A 103 2.67 1.28 -0.22
C VAL A 103 1.35 1.69 0.42
N LEU A 104 1.29 2.89 1.01
CA LEU A 104 0.09 3.41 1.67
C LEU A 104 -1.06 3.58 0.66
N LYS A 105 -0.77 4.10 -0.54
CA LYS A 105 -1.74 4.23 -1.63
C LYS A 105 -2.29 2.87 -2.07
N TRP A 106 -1.45 1.84 -2.12
CA TRP A 106 -1.84 0.48 -2.46
C TRP A 106 -2.69 -0.18 -1.37
N LEU A 107 -2.30 -0.03 -0.10
CA LEU A 107 -3.08 -0.52 1.05
C LEU A 107 -4.47 0.13 1.11
N TYR A 108 -4.54 1.43 0.87
CA TYR A 108 -5.82 2.15 0.82
C TYR A 108 -6.75 1.63 -0.28
N PHE A 109 -6.20 1.29 -1.45
CA PHE A 109 -6.98 0.68 -2.52
C PHE A 109 -7.54 -0.69 -2.13
N ILE A 110 -6.71 -1.55 -1.51
CA ILE A 110 -7.15 -2.88 -1.04
C ILE A 110 -8.21 -2.76 0.04
N SER A 111 -8.02 -1.85 0.99
CA SER A 111 -8.98 -1.60 2.07
C SER A 111 -10.37 -1.27 1.54
N LYS A 112 -10.47 -0.43 0.50
CA LYS A 112 -11.78 -0.13 -0.12
C LYS A 112 -12.46 -1.35 -0.71
N VAL A 113 -11.70 -2.17 -1.43
CA VAL A 113 -12.23 -3.40 -2.03
C VAL A 113 -12.71 -4.36 -0.93
N TYR A 114 -11.97 -4.46 0.18
CA TYR A 114 -12.35 -5.28 1.32
C TYR A 114 -13.68 -4.85 1.94
N ILE A 115 -13.86 -3.57 2.23
CA ILE A 115 -15.12 -3.05 2.81
C ILE A 115 -16.32 -3.31 1.90
N ILE A 116 -16.14 -3.17 0.58
CA ILE A 116 -17.21 -3.47 -0.40
C ILE A 116 -17.59 -4.95 -0.33
N TRP A 117 -16.62 -5.87 -0.31
CA TRP A 117 -16.90 -7.31 -0.22
C TRP A 117 -17.55 -7.72 1.10
N ILE A 118 -17.12 -7.15 2.22
CA ILE A 118 -17.74 -7.36 3.53
C ILE A 118 -19.21 -6.91 3.51
N THR A 119 -19.47 -5.74 2.92
CA THR A 119 -20.84 -5.20 2.80
C THR A 119 -21.71 -6.11 1.95
N ILE A 120 -21.21 -6.53 0.77
CA ILE A 120 -21.92 -7.46 -0.12
C ILE A 120 -22.20 -8.79 0.59
N HIS A 121 -21.20 -9.35 1.28
CA HIS A 121 -21.34 -10.60 2.01
C HIS A 121 -22.41 -10.47 3.10
N TYR A 122 -22.32 -9.44 3.94
CA TYR A 122 -23.28 -9.19 5.01
C TYR A 122 -24.72 -9.04 4.49
N ILE A 123 -24.92 -8.18 3.48
CA ILE A 123 -26.25 -7.97 2.88
C ILE A 123 -26.77 -9.27 2.26
N SER A 124 -25.91 -10.04 1.59
CA SER A 124 -26.33 -11.31 0.96
C SER A 124 -26.80 -12.34 1.99
N CYS A 125 -26.14 -12.43 3.15
CA CYS A 125 -26.57 -13.30 4.25
C CYS A 125 -27.97 -12.89 4.76
N GLN A 126 -28.16 -11.59 5.02
CA GLN A 126 -29.42 -11.08 5.56
C GLN A 126 -30.57 -11.28 4.57
N LEU A 127 -30.37 -10.94 3.30
CA LEU A 127 -31.38 -11.17 2.26
C LEU A 127 -31.68 -12.66 2.06
N TYR A 128 -30.68 -13.53 2.19
CA TYR A 128 -30.89 -14.97 2.06
C TYR A 128 -31.79 -15.50 3.18
N VAL A 129 -31.56 -15.12 4.43
CA VAL A 129 -32.42 -15.55 5.54
C VAL A 129 -33.84 -15.01 5.36
N HIS A 130 -33.98 -13.74 4.94
CA HIS A 130 -35.29 -13.10 4.84
C HIS A 130 -36.16 -13.62 3.67
N PHE A 131 -35.55 -13.96 2.54
CA PHE A 131 -36.28 -14.36 1.32
C PHE A 131 -36.26 -15.86 1.05
N CYS A 132 -35.17 -16.55 1.36
CA CYS A 132 -34.96 -17.94 0.97
C CYS A 132 -35.28 -18.95 2.09
N VAL A 133 -35.31 -18.50 3.34
CA VAL A 133 -35.54 -19.35 4.51
C VAL A 133 -36.59 -18.72 5.43
N PRO A 134 -37.87 -18.66 5.00
CA PRO A 134 -38.94 -18.17 5.85
C PRO A 134 -39.06 -19.02 7.12
N SER A 135 -39.26 -18.38 8.26
CA SER A 135 -39.38 -19.04 9.56
C SER A 135 -40.65 -19.90 9.65
N GLY A 136 -40.52 -21.10 10.25
CA GLY A 136 -41.65 -22.01 10.53
C GLY A 136 -41.60 -23.33 9.77
N ILE A 137 -42.43 -24.31 10.18
CA ILE A 137 -42.47 -25.66 9.59
C ILE A 137 -42.85 -25.62 8.10
N MET A 138 -43.83 -24.78 7.71
CA MET A 138 -44.20 -24.61 6.30
C MET A 138 -43.06 -24.01 5.47
N GLY A 139 -42.30 -23.09 6.07
CA GLY A 139 -41.12 -22.51 5.44
C GLY A 139 -40.02 -23.54 5.21
N TYR A 140 -39.82 -24.46 6.16
CA TYR A 140 -38.90 -25.59 6.00
C TYR A 140 -39.30 -26.51 4.83
N LEU A 141 -40.59 -26.84 4.70
CA LEU A 141 -41.07 -27.70 3.60
C LEU A 141 -40.96 -27.02 2.23
N ILE A 142 -41.15 -25.71 2.15
CA ILE A 142 -41.05 -24.93 0.90
C ILE A 142 -39.59 -24.54 0.57
N SER A 143 -38.67 -24.57 1.55
CA SER A 143 -37.25 -24.23 1.38
C SER A 143 -36.56 -24.90 0.17
N PRO A 144 -36.70 -26.21 -0.11
CA PRO A 144 -36.07 -26.83 -1.29
C PRO A 144 -36.62 -26.30 -2.63
N LEU A 145 -37.87 -25.83 -2.66
CA LEU A 145 -38.43 -25.19 -3.86
C LEU A 145 -37.90 -23.76 -4.03
N LEU A 146 -37.85 -22.99 -2.94
CA LEU A 146 -37.26 -21.65 -2.91
C LEU A 146 -35.77 -21.67 -3.27
N VAL A 147 -35.05 -22.72 -2.89
CA VAL A 147 -33.62 -22.88 -3.16
C VAL A 147 -33.29 -22.88 -4.66
N SER A 148 -34.22 -23.35 -5.47
CA SER A 148 -34.10 -23.46 -6.93
C SER A 148 -34.41 -22.14 -7.63
N SER A 149 -34.95 -21.16 -6.90
CA SER A 149 -35.25 -19.84 -7.44
C SER A 149 -33.96 -19.09 -7.83
N PRO A 150 -34.01 -18.26 -8.89
CA PRO A 150 -32.83 -17.58 -9.41
C PRO A 150 -32.23 -16.57 -8.42
N HIS A 151 -33.05 -15.94 -7.57
CA HIS A 151 -32.57 -14.95 -6.60
C HIS A 151 -31.80 -15.63 -5.45
N CYS A 152 -32.30 -16.74 -4.89
CA CYS A 152 -31.59 -17.51 -3.87
C CYS A 152 -30.29 -18.11 -4.39
N LYS A 153 -30.25 -18.52 -5.67
CA LYS A 153 -29.03 -19.01 -6.31
C LYS A 153 -27.98 -17.90 -6.44
N ALA A 154 -28.38 -16.68 -6.80
CA ALA A 154 -27.48 -15.54 -6.86
C ALA A 154 -26.95 -15.14 -5.47
N LEU A 155 -27.81 -15.11 -4.45
CA LEU A 155 -27.42 -14.82 -3.06
C LEU A 155 -26.44 -15.86 -2.52
N ARG A 156 -26.70 -17.16 -2.76
CA ARG A 156 -25.76 -18.24 -2.37
C ARG A 156 -24.41 -18.10 -3.06
N TRP A 157 -24.40 -17.74 -4.35
CA TRP A 157 -23.16 -17.49 -5.07
C TRP A 157 -22.40 -16.31 -4.46
N ALA A 158 -23.08 -15.20 -4.15
CA ALA A 158 -22.48 -14.03 -3.53
C ALA A 158 -21.90 -14.36 -2.14
N PHE A 159 -22.62 -15.12 -1.33
CA PHE A 159 -22.16 -15.62 -0.04
C PHE A 159 -20.86 -16.42 -0.16
N TYR A 160 -20.86 -17.44 -1.01
CA TYR A 160 -19.72 -18.36 -1.18
C TYR A 160 -18.48 -17.65 -1.72
N ASN A 161 -18.65 -16.83 -2.75
CA ASN A 161 -17.52 -16.10 -3.34
C ASN A 161 -17.04 -14.96 -2.43
N GLY A 162 -17.96 -14.27 -1.75
CA GLY A 162 -17.62 -13.24 -0.78
C GLY A 162 -16.77 -13.79 0.36
N GLY A 163 -17.18 -14.92 0.96
CA GLY A 163 -16.42 -15.61 2.00
C GLY A 163 -15.03 -16.01 1.53
N ASN A 164 -14.93 -16.69 0.38
CA ASN A 164 -13.65 -17.11 -0.17
C ASN A 164 -12.69 -15.93 -0.44
N ILE A 165 -13.19 -14.77 -0.88
CA ILE A 165 -12.33 -13.57 -1.08
C ILE A 165 -11.81 -13.05 0.26
N ILE A 166 -12.67 -12.99 1.28
CA ILE A 166 -12.30 -12.56 2.63
C ILE A 166 -11.25 -13.50 3.24
N ASP A 167 -11.45 -14.81 3.10
CA ASP A 167 -10.54 -15.84 3.61
C ASP A 167 -9.16 -15.74 2.94
N ASN A 168 -9.12 -15.56 1.63
CA ASN A 168 -7.86 -15.39 0.90
C ASN A 168 -7.09 -14.16 1.38
N MET A 169 -7.77 -13.05 1.68
CA MET A 169 -7.12 -11.84 2.21
C MET A 169 -6.52 -12.10 3.60
N TRP A 170 -7.25 -12.78 4.49
CA TRP A 170 -6.73 -13.17 5.81
C TRP A 170 -5.57 -14.15 5.71
N ASN A 171 -5.61 -15.10 4.77
CA ASN A 171 -4.51 -16.02 4.53
C ASN A 171 -3.23 -15.30 4.09
N TYR A 172 -3.32 -14.29 3.23
CA TYR A 172 -2.14 -13.51 2.85
C TYR A 172 -1.55 -12.73 4.03
N LEU A 173 -2.39 -12.17 4.91
CA LEU A 173 -1.93 -11.51 6.14
C LEU A 173 -1.27 -12.51 7.09
N GLY A 174 -1.85 -13.70 7.24
CA GLY A 174 -1.28 -14.79 8.03
C GLY A 174 0.09 -15.22 7.51
N ILE A 175 0.22 -15.48 6.21
CA ILE A 175 1.49 -15.86 5.58
C ILE A 175 2.55 -14.76 5.76
N TRP A 176 2.17 -13.49 5.58
CA TRP A 176 3.08 -12.37 5.80
C TRP A 176 3.53 -12.30 7.27
N CYS A 177 2.61 -12.44 8.22
CA CYS A 177 2.92 -12.48 9.65
C CYS A 177 3.88 -13.62 9.99
N SER A 178 3.60 -14.84 9.52
CA SER A 178 4.47 -16.01 9.72
C SER A 178 5.87 -15.81 9.14
N THR A 179 5.98 -15.17 7.97
CA THR A 179 7.28 -14.88 7.35
C THR A 179 8.09 -13.88 8.18
N GLN A 180 7.44 -12.91 8.82
CA GLN A 180 8.11 -11.95 9.68
C GLN A 180 8.55 -12.58 11.01
N LEU A 181 7.75 -13.51 11.54
CA LEU A 181 8.08 -14.23 12.77
C LEU A 181 9.33 -15.11 12.59
N LEU A 182 9.44 -15.81 11.45
CA LEU A 182 10.62 -16.63 11.13
C LEU A 182 11.92 -15.84 10.89
N LYS A 183 11.86 -14.52 10.66
CA LYS A 183 13.06 -13.67 10.49
C LYS A 183 13.68 -13.21 11.81
N ILE A 184 12.97 -13.42 12.92
CA ILE A 184 13.38 -12.93 14.24
C ILE A 184 14.28 -13.96 14.95
N GLU A 185 14.21 -15.24 14.57
CA GLU A 185 15.17 -16.29 14.95
C GLU A 185 16.42 -16.26 14.05
#